data_AF-A0A110BF64-F1
#
_entry.id   AF-A0A110BF64-F1
#
_cell.length_a   1.000
_cell.length_b   1.000
_cell.length_c   1.000
_cell.angle_alpha   90.00
_cell.angle_beta   90.00
_cell.angle_gamma   90.00
#
_symmetry.space_group_name_H-M   'P 1'
#
loop_
_entity.id
_entity.type
_entity.pdbx_description
1 polymer ?
#
loop_
_entity_poly.entity_id
_entity_poly.type
_entity_poly.pdbx_seq_one_letter_code
_entity_poly.pdbx_strand_id
1 'polypeptide(L)'
;MAGFIAVDQSLSKLEGSDKIGASNQKVQECLKDRYAVSGPLEISTERLTYLINEGVLQKQGDTLYTTGPSGTKYEFSVCANKDNGMLAITHRDEPVMVLCDPGSKMPLTADYDLMLIATPLEQYGPKDIPENIDIDHGHFLKRVSSYSAPLSLQLQAQKDSPALFYNKADKDLGNVTKRVREFIPQLNEAMGCQLGREVVHHSMDANNPVSDPSTNYPVTLFLPRKFGDIAETMVLARNKEELQKIITLIKDEGFHVPLNPRWEPEVNSIKRPSFVKSQSMFF
;
A
#
# COMPACT_ATOMS: atom_id res chain seq x y z
N MET A 1 -17.98 5.52 9.01
CA MET A 1 -16.54 5.71 8.72
C MET A 1 -15.95 4.78 7.67
N ALA A 2 -16.63 3.68 7.29
CA ALA A 2 -16.08 2.72 6.32
C ALA A 2 -15.57 3.39 5.04
N GLY A 3 -14.28 3.21 4.74
CA GLY A 3 -13.59 3.79 3.59
C GLY A 3 -12.91 5.14 3.85
N PHE A 4 -13.00 5.72 5.05
CA PHE A 4 -12.33 6.97 5.41
C PHE A 4 -11.36 6.75 6.59
N ILE A 5 -10.42 7.68 6.75
CA ILE A 5 -9.49 7.68 7.88
C ILE A 5 -10.05 8.59 8.98
N ALA A 6 -10.66 7.99 10.01
CA ALA A 6 -11.23 8.74 11.14
C ALA A 6 -10.12 9.43 11.96
N VAL A 7 -10.38 10.65 12.46
CA VAL A 7 -9.44 11.33 13.37
C VAL A 7 -9.41 10.62 14.74
N ASP A 8 -10.58 10.24 15.24
CA ASP A 8 -10.68 9.36 16.40
C ASP A 8 -10.63 7.89 15.95
N GLN A 9 -9.53 7.22 16.27
CA GLN A 9 -9.30 5.82 15.93
C GLN A 9 -10.21 4.85 16.71
N SER A 10 -10.97 5.33 17.71
CA SER A 10 -12.06 4.55 18.31
C SER A 10 -13.20 4.28 17.32
N LEU A 11 -13.28 5.03 16.21
CA LEU A 11 -14.27 4.87 15.14
C LEU A 11 -13.70 4.18 13.88
N SER A 12 -12.46 3.67 13.96
CA SER A 12 -11.79 2.99 12.85
C SER A 12 -11.84 1.47 12.98
N LYS A 13 -11.14 0.75 12.11
CA LYS A 13 -10.95 -0.71 12.22
C LYS A 13 -10.24 -1.15 13.52
N LEU A 14 -9.67 -0.19 14.25
CA LEU A 14 -9.00 -0.42 15.53
C LEU A 14 -9.93 -0.32 16.73
N GLU A 15 -11.23 -0.08 16.55
CA GLU A 15 -12.20 -0.08 17.64
C GLU A 15 -12.09 -1.37 18.48
N GLY A 16 -12.01 -1.21 19.80
CA GLY A 16 -11.75 -2.31 20.74
C GLY A 16 -10.29 -2.75 20.89
N SER A 17 -9.34 -2.18 20.12
CA SER A 17 -7.90 -2.50 20.21
C SER A 17 -7.15 -1.60 21.20
N ASP A 18 -6.14 -2.18 21.85
CA ASP A 18 -5.11 -1.48 22.63
C ASP A 18 -4.26 -0.49 21.81
N LYS A 19 -4.27 -0.61 20.47
CA LYS A 19 -3.50 0.26 19.55
C LYS A 19 -4.15 1.62 19.29
N ILE A 20 -5.37 1.88 19.77
CA ILE A 20 -6.09 3.14 19.54
C ILE A 20 -5.25 4.35 20.01
N GLY A 21 -4.68 4.29 21.23
CA GLY A 21 -3.91 5.40 21.79
C GLY A 21 -2.70 5.79 20.94
N ALA A 22 -1.88 4.81 20.57
CA ALA A 22 -0.72 5.03 19.71
C ALA A 22 -1.12 5.51 18.30
N SER A 23 -2.25 5.04 17.77
CA SER A 23 -2.73 5.44 16.44
C SER A 23 -3.30 6.86 16.45
N ASN A 24 -4.01 7.25 17.52
CA ASN A 24 -4.46 8.63 17.72
C ASN A 24 -3.26 9.59 17.82
N GLN A 25 -2.16 9.19 18.48
CA GLN A 25 -0.95 10.02 18.52
C GLN A 25 -0.39 10.27 17.12
N LYS A 26 -0.29 9.23 16.27
CA LYS A 26 0.16 9.37 14.87
C LYS A 26 -0.74 10.31 14.07
N VAL A 27 -2.06 10.24 14.28
CA VAL A 27 -3.01 11.18 13.66
C VAL A 27 -2.72 12.62 14.10
N GLN A 28 -2.48 12.86 15.39
CA GLN A 28 -2.16 14.20 15.89
C GLN A 28 -0.83 14.72 15.35
N GLU A 29 0.18 13.87 15.23
CA GLU A 29 1.46 14.22 14.59
C GLU A 29 1.26 14.59 13.11
N CYS A 30 0.49 13.80 12.36
CA CYS A 30 0.14 14.07 10.96
C CYS A 30 -0.57 15.43 10.78
N LEU A 31 -1.52 15.75 11.67
CA LEU A 31 -2.22 17.03 11.66
C LEU A 31 -1.30 18.20 12.05
N LYS A 32 -0.44 18.01 13.06
CA LYS A 32 0.52 19.02 13.53
C LYS A 32 1.53 19.38 12.44
N ASP A 33 2.05 18.36 11.77
CA ASP A 33 3.06 18.52 10.71
C ASP A 33 2.43 18.88 9.36
N ARG A 34 1.09 18.98 9.30
CA ARG A 34 0.29 19.38 8.14
C ARG A 34 0.42 18.41 6.95
N TYR A 35 0.74 17.15 7.21
CA TYR A 35 0.62 16.08 6.21
C TYR A 35 -0.85 15.78 5.89
N ALA A 36 -1.76 16.06 6.82
CA ALA A 36 -3.20 16.07 6.60
C ALA A 36 -3.85 17.26 7.33
N VAL A 37 -5.11 17.54 7.01
CA VAL A 37 -6.00 18.41 7.80
C VAL A 37 -7.22 17.61 8.26
N SER A 38 -7.96 18.14 9.24
CA SER A 38 -9.19 17.52 9.73
C SER A 38 -10.42 18.20 9.12
N GLY A 39 -11.41 17.42 8.70
CA GLY A 39 -12.70 17.91 8.19
C GLY A 39 -13.87 17.05 8.65
N PRO A 40 -15.09 17.62 8.73
CA PRO A 40 -16.29 16.84 9.06
C PRO A 40 -16.56 15.79 7.97
N LEU A 41 -17.02 14.61 8.38
CA LEU A 41 -17.44 13.59 7.45
C LEU A 41 -18.76 14.01 6.81
N GLU A 42 -18.69 14.15 5.49
CA GLU A 42 -19.85 14.30 4.63
C GLU A 42 -19.84 13.21 3.57
N ILE A 43 -20.98 12.57 3.34
CA ILE A 43 -21.14 11.52 2.32
C ILE A 43 -22.27 11.85 1.38
N SER A 44 -22.19 11.37 0.14
CA SER A 44 -23.29 11.53 -0.82
C SER A 44 -24.45 10.60 -0.48
N THR A 45 -25.63 10.87 -1.05
CA THR A 45 -26.80 10.00 -0.89
C THR A 45 -26.55 8.61 -1.49
N GLU A 46 -25.80 8.55 -2.59
CA GLU A 46 -25.39 7.29 -3.23
C GLU A 46 -24.49 6.47 -2.30
N ARG A 47 -23.53 7.12 -1.63
CA ARG A 47 -22.66 6.43 -0.66
C ARG A 47 -23.44 5.90 0.53
N LEU A 48 -24.39 6.67 1.07
CA LEU A 48 -25.25 6.20 2.15
C LEU A 48 -26.08 4.98 1.71
N THR A 49 -26.67 5.05 0.51
CA THR A 49 -27.46 3.96 -0.07
C THR A 49 -26.62 2.71 -0.26
N TYR A 50 -25.40 2.85 -0.79
CA TYR A 50 -24.44 1.76 -0.90
C TYR A 50 -24.15 1.11 0.45
N LEU A 51 -23.85 1.89 1.48
CA LEU A 51 -23.52 1.37 2.81
C LEU A 51 -24.69 0.62 3.46
N ILE A 52 -25.94 1.03 3.19
CA ILE A 52 -27.14 0.33 3.65
C ILE A 52 -27.32 -1.00 2.91
N ASN A 53 -27.17 -0.98 1.58
CA ASN A 53 -27.33 -2.17 0.75
C ASN A 53 -26.27 -3.26 1.05
N GLU A 54 -25.04 -2.84 1.35
CA GLU A 54 -23.96 -3.74 1.77
C GLU A 54 -24.09 -4.19 3.23
N GLY A 55 -25.14 -3.77 3.94
CA GLY A 55 -25.39 -4.15 5.33
C GLY A 55 -24.40 -3.54 6.34
N VAL A 56 -23.59 -2.57 5.92
CA VAL A 56 -22.66 -1.85 6.82
C VAL A 56 -23.43 -0.95 7.79
N LEU A 57 -24.54 -0.37 7.32
CA LEU A 57 -25.40 0.52 8.10
C LEU A 57 -26.87 0.07 8.03
N GLN A 58 -27.63 0.35 9.08
CA GLN A 58 -29.08 0.36 9.06
C GLN A 58 -29.57 1.79 9.32
N LYS A 59 -30.71 2.18 8.75
CA LYS A 59 -31.25 3.54 8.88
C LYS A 59 -32.69 3.50 9.38
N GLN A 60 -33.01 4.34 10.37
CA GLN A 60 -34.38 4.61 10.83
C GLN A 60 -34.54 6.13 11.02
N GLY A 61 -35.37 6.77 10.19
CA GLY A 61 -35.46 8.23 10.17
C GLY A 61 -34.10 8.86 9.86
N ASP A 62 -33.68 9.81 10.70
CA ASP A 62 -32.38 10.48 10.58
C ASP A 62 -31.27 9.83 11.43
N THR A 63 -31.53 8.62 11.96
CA THR A 63 -30.57 7.85 12.75
C THR A 63 -30.01 6.68 11.94
N LEU A 64 -28.70 6.48 12.04
CA LEU A 64 -27.93 5.39 11.45
C LEU A 64 -27.40 4.48 12.56
N TYR A 65 -27.53 3.17 12.37
CA TYR A 65 -27.09 2.15 13.31
C TYR A 65 -26.03 1.27 12.68
N THR A 66 -25.03 0.89 13.47
CA THR A 66 -23.99 -0.06 13.06
C THR A 66 -23.37 -0.76 14.27
N THR A 67 -22.55 -1.76 14.01
CA THR A 67 -21.82 -2.52 15.03
C THR A 67 -20.34 -2.43 14.72
N GLY A 68 -19.55 -1.99 15.69
CA GLY A 68 -18.09 -1.94 15.59
C GLY A 68 -17.44 -3.33 15.66
N PRO A 69 -16.16 -3.46 15.29
CA PRO A 69 -15.37 -4.68 15.42
C PRO A 69 -15.49 -5.41 16.76
N SER A 70 -15.64 -4.69 17.88
CA SER A 70 -15.79 -5.29 19.23
C SER A 70 -17.18 -5.89 19.49
N GLY A 71 -18.13 -5.68 18.59
CA GLY A 71 -19.55 -5.97 18.80
C GLY A 71 -20.33 -4.81 19.46
N THR A 72 -19.65 -3.70 19.78
CA THR A 72 -20.30 -2.50 20.34
C THR A 72 -21.23 -1.88 19.30
N LYS A 73 -22.46 -1.56 19.72
CA LYS A 73 -23.44 -0.87 18.88
C LYS A 73 -23.23 0.63 18.93
N TYR A 74 -23.31 1.27 17.76
CA TYR A 74 -23.18 2.71 17.61
C TYR A 74 -24.40 3.29 16.93
N GLU A 75 -24.72 4.52 17.34
CA GLU A 75 -25.76 5.35 16.77
C GLU A 75 -25.13 6.63 16.23
N PHE A 76 -25.43 6.97 14.99
CA PHE A 76 -25.01 8.20 14.34
C PHE A 76 -26.24 8.94 13.84
N SER A 77 -26.17 10.26 13.78
CA SER A 77 -27.21 11.06 13.14
C SER A 77 -26.75 11.50 11.76
N VAL A 78 -27.69 11.59 10.82
CA VAL A 78 -27.45 12.08 9.47
C VAL A 78 -28.34 13.28 9.18
N CYS A 79 -27.75 14.37 8.71
CA CYS A 79 -28.50 15.56 8.30
C CYS A 79 -28.05 16.04 6.92
N ALA A 80 -29.00 16.51 6.11
CA ALA A 80 -28.67 17.09 4.82
C ALA A 80 -27.99 18.45 5.00
N ASN A 81 -26.78 18.58 4.49
CA ASN A 81 -26.13 19.86 4.30
C ASN A 81 -26.76 20.55 3.09
N LYS A 82 -27.47 21.65 3.35
CA LYS A 82 -28.23 22.39 2.32
C LYS A 82 -27.33 23.14 1.34
N ASP A 83 -26.09 23.40 1.70
CA ASP A 83 -25.19 24.24 0.90
C ASP A 83 -24.51 23.45 -0.22
N ASN A 84 -24.27 22.15 -0.02
CA ASN A 84 -23.55 21.30 -0.96
C ASN A 84 -24.30 20.02 -1.35
N GLY A 85 -25.47 19.75 -0.76
CA GLY A 85 -26.28 18.56 -1.04
C GLY A 85 -25.72 17.26 -0.45
N MET A 86 -24.65 17.34 0.35
CA MET A 86 -24.05 16.21 1.03
C MET A 86 -24.78 15.91 2.35
N LEU A 87 -24.51 14.73 2.92
CA LEU A 87 -25.05 14.29 4.19
C LEU A 87 -23.97 14.35 5.26
N ALA A 88 -24.14 15.26 6.23
CA ALA A 88 -23.25 15.39 7.37
C ALA A 88 -23.56 14.32 8.42
N ILE A 89 -22.51 13.72 8.98
CA ILE A 89 -22.61 12.62 9.94
C ILE A 89 -22.13 13.09 11.33
N THR A 90 -22.96 12.89 12.35
CA THR A 90 -22.61 13.23 13.74
C THR A 90 -22.71 12.00 14.66
N HIS A 91 -21.96 12.03 15.74
CA HIS A 91 -21.99 11.04 16.82
C HIS A 91 -22.01 11.79 18.15
N ARG A 92 -23.05 11.57 18.96
CA ARG A 92 -23.27 12.31 20.23
C ARG A 92 -23.30 13.83 19.99
N ASP A 93 -24.06 14.24 18.98
CA ASP A 93 -24.24 15.65 18.56
C ASP A 93 -22.97 16.38 18.06
N GLU A 94 -21.83 15.68 17.98
CA GLU A 94 -20.58 16.22 17.45
C GLU A 94 -20.31 15.69 16.03
N PRO A 95 -19.77 16.52 15.11
CA PRO A 95 -19.35 16.06 13.79
C PRO A 95 -18.32 14.94 13.88
N VAL A 96 -18.52 13.88 13.09
CA VAL A 96 -17.49 12.84 12.99
C VAL A 96 -16.38 13.35 12.09
N MET A 97 -15.16 13.42 12.61
CA MET A 97 -14.02 14.03 11.90
C MET A 97 -13.18 12.99 11.16
N VAL A 98 -12.71 13.34 9.96
CA VAL A 98 -11.82 12.53 9.11
C VAL A 98 -10.58 13.31 8.69
N LEU A 99 -9.52 12.59 8.35
CA LEU A 99 -8.37 13.18 7.68
C LEU A 99 -8.73 13.54 6.23
N CYS A 100 -8.29 14.72 5.84
CA CYS A 100 -8.43 15.28 4.51
C CYS A 100 -7.08 15.71 3.95
N ASP A 101 -6.98 15.71 2.63
CA ASP A 101 -5.82 16.24 1.91
C ASP A 101 -5.66 17.76 2.20
N PRO A 102 -4.45 18.25 2.54
CA PRO A 102 -4.23 19.65 2.86
C PRO A 102 -4.54 20.62 1.72
N GLY A 103 -4.36 20.21 0.46
CA GLY A 103 -4.56 21.07 -0.71
C GLY A 103 -6.03 21.20 -1.10
N SER A 104 -6.65 20.08 -1.44
CA SER A 104 -8.01 19.96 -1.94
C SER A 104 -9.08 19.99 -0.83
N LYS A 105 -8.70 19.74 0.42
CA LYS A 105 -9.60 19.56 1.57
C LYS A 105 -10.56 18.36 1.45
N MET A 106 -10.37 17.50 0.45
CA MET A 106 -11.17 16.29 0.29
C MET A 106 -10.78 15.23 1.32
N PRO A 107 -11.75 14.47 1.87
CA PRO A 107 -11.46 13.34 2.74
C PRO A 107 -10.55 12.30 2.09
N LEU A 108 -9.60 11.79 2.86
CA LEU A 108 -8.69 10.73 2.43
C LEU A 108 -9.37 9.36 2.52
N THR A 109 -9.11 8.54 1.50
CA THR A 109 -9.47 7.12 1.46
C THR A 109 -8.21 6.28 1.23
N ALA A 110 -8.34 4.95 1.23
CA ALA A 110 -7.23 4.07 0.96
C ALA A 110 -6.76 4.21 -0.50
N ASP A 111 -5.45 4.13 -0.68
CA ASP A 111 -4.78 4.06 -1.96
C ASP A 111 -4.54 2.61 -2.39
N TYR A 112 -3.96 2.46 -3.57
CA TYR A 112 -3.58 1.20 -4.20
C TYR A 112 -2.08 1.00 -4.03
N ASP A 113 -1.75 0.24 -3.00
CA ASP A 113 -0.40 -0.24 -2.75
C ASP A 113 0.03 -1.20 -3.87
N LEU A 114 1.02 -0.80 -4.65
CA LEU A 114 1.60 -1.68 -5.66
C LEU A 114 2.41 -2.78 -4.96
N MET A 115 2.09 -4.06 -5.18
CA MET A 115 2.96 -5.13 -4.66
C MET A 115 4.29 -5.18 -5.43
N LEU A 116 4.22 -5.21 -6.77
CA LEU A 116 5.37 -5.27 -7.66
C LEU A 116 5.02 -4.78 -9.06
N ILE A 117 6.04 -4.38 -9.82
CA ILE A 117 5.99 -4.19 -11.27
C ILE A 117 7.07 -5.07 -11.88
N ALA A 118 6.66 -6.05 -12.68
CA ALA A 118 7.57 -6.95 -13.38
C ALA A 118 7.85 -6.43 -14.80
N THR A 119 9.14 -6.22 -15.11
CA THR A 119 9.58 -5.68 -16.41
C THR A 119 9.95 -6.84 -17.35
N PRO A 120 9.57 -6.82 -18.64
CA PRO A 120 10.11 -7.78 -19.61
C PRO A 120 11.64 -7.80 -19.54
N LEU A 121 12.25 -8.98 -19.50
CA LEU A 121 13.70 -9.13 -19.25
C LEU A 121 14.54 -8.41 -20.31
N GLU A 122 14.05 -8.35 -21.55
CA GLU A 122 14.68 -7.62 -22.66
C GLU A 122 14.68 -6.08 -22.46
N GLN A 123 13.79 -5.57 -21.61
CA GLN A 123 13.67 -4.14 -21.28
C GLN A 123 14.24 -3.80 -19.90
N TYR A 124 14.64 -4.81 -19.13
CA TYR A 124 15.25 -4.62 -17.82
C TYR A 124 16.58 -3.89 -17.97
N GLY A 125 16.77 -2.83 -17.18
CA GLY A 125 18.01 -2.07 -17.22
C GLY A 125 18.15 -1.10 -16.05
N PRO A 126 19.00 -0.06 -16.18
CA PRO A 126 19.26 0.88 -15.10
C PRO A 126 18.01 1.58 -14.53
N LYS A 127 16.92 1.68 -15.30
CA LYS A 127 15.66 2.27 -14.82
C LYS A 127 14.90 1.39 -13.80
N ASP A 128 15.25 0.11 -13.73
CA ASP A 128 14.59 -0.90 -12.90
C ASP A 128 15.35 -1.13 -11.58
N ILE A 129 16.46 -0.43 -11.36
CA ILE A 129 17.29 -0.53 -10.16
C ILE A 129 16.91 0.60 -9.19
N PRO A 130 16.47 0.30 -7.96
CA PRO A 130 16.21 1.32 -6.94
C PRO A 130 17.49 1.91 -6.38
N GLU A 131 17.40 3.09 -5.77
CA GLU A 131 18.54 3.72 -5.08
C GLU A 131 19.07 2.84 -3.95
N ASN A 132 18.18 2.26 -3.13
CA ASN A 132 18.55 1.28 -2.12
C ASN A 132 18.34 -0.13 -2.67
N ILE A 133 19.38 -0.69 -3.29
CA ILE A 133 19.36 -2.03 -3.90
C ILE A 133 19.17 -3.17 -2.89
N ASP A 134 19.65 -2.99 -1.66
CA ASP A 134 19.50 -3.99 -0.60
C ASP A 134 18.14 -3.91 0.09
N ILE A 135 17.34 -2.89 -0.25
CA ILE A 135 16.00 -2.59 0.26
C ILE A 135 16.02 -2.19 1.74
N ASP A 136 16.51 -3.05 2.64
CA ASP A 136 16.67 -2.76 4.06
C ASP A 136 18.13 -2.83 4.55
N HIS A 137 18.39 -2.13 5.65
CA HIS A 137 19.74 -2.00 6.22
C HIS A 137 20.31 -3.35 6.68
N GLY A 138 19.48 -4.28 7.13
CA GLY A 138 19.93 -5.61 7.55
C GLY A 138 20.51 -6.42 6.39
N HIS A 139 19.88 -6.35 5.22
CA HIS A 139 20.41 -6.98 4.00
C HIS A 139 21.67 -6.29 3.48
N PHE A 140 21.72 -4.96 3.56
CA PHE A 140 22.93 -4.19 3.28
C PHE A 140 24.10 -4.65 4.17
N LEU A 141 23.88 -4.78 5.48
CA LEU A 141 24.89 -5.24 6.43
C LEU A 141 25.40 -6.65 6.09
N LYS A 142 24.52 -7.58 5.73
CA LYS A 142 24.91 -8.93 5.29
C LYS A 142 25.82 -8.87 4.06
N ARG A 143 25.47 -8.07 3.06
CA ARG A 143 26.26 -7.91 1.84
C ARG A 143 27.64 -7.34 2.14
N VAL A 144 27.74 -6.21 2.82
CA VAL A 144 29.04 -5.54 3.06
C VAL A 144 29.92 -6.32 4.03
N SER A 145 29.35 -7.15 4.90
CA SER A 145 30.12 -8.02 5.80
C SER A 145 30.82 -9.18 5.08
N SER A 146 30.42 -9.49 3.84
CA SER A 146 31.09 -10.51 3.01
C SER A 146 32.34 -9.98 2.29
N TYR A 147 32.59 -8.68 2.34
CA TYR A 147 33.70 -8.07 1.62
C TYR A 147 35.01 -8.27 2.37
N SER A 148 36.02 -8.79 1.66
CA SER A 148 37.38 -8.91 2.17
C SER A 148 38.17 -7.61 2.06
N ALA A 149 37.81 -6.74 1.12
CA ALA A 149 38.41 -5.43 0.94
C ALA A 149 37.78 -4.38 1.88
N PRO A 150 38.54 -3.33 2.28
CA PRO A 150 37.99 -2.22 3.03
C PRO A 150 36.81 -1.56 2.29
N LEU A 151 35.78 -1.16 3.06
CA LEU A 151 34.64 -0.44 2.51
C LEU A 151 35.05 0.97 2.05
N SER A 152 34.41 1.47 1.00
CA SER A 152 34.51 2.89 0.68
C SER A 152 33.93 3.73 1.82
N LEU A 153 34.36 4.99 1.93
CA LEU A 153 33.87 5.90 2.97
C LEU A 153 32.34 6.00 2.99
N GLN A 154 31.70 5.98 1.82
CA GLN A 154 30.25 6.02 1.70
C GLN A 154 29.59 4.76 2.27
N LEU A 155 30.09 3.57 1.93
CA LEU A 155 29.55 2.30 2.43
C LEU A 155 29.80 2.17 3.94
N GLN A 156 30.94 2.65 4.43
CA GLN A 156 31.25 2.67 5.85
C GLN A 156 30.27 3.57 6.62
N ALA A 157 30.01 4.79 6.14
CA ALA A 157 29.04 5.69 6.77
C ALA A 157 27.61 5.10 6.82
N GLN A 158 27.19 4.41 5.76
CA GLN A 158 25.89 3.71 5.72
C GLN A 158 25.85 2.51 6.66
N LYS A 159 26.97 1.79 6.81
CA LYS A 159 27.09 0.69 7.77
C LYS A 159 26.93 1.19 9.20
N ASP A 160 27.54 2.32 9.51
CA ASP A 160 27.54 2.90 10.85
C ASP A 160 26.23 3.65 11.17
N SER A 161 25.44 4.03 10.15
CA SER A 161 24.19 4.77 10.32
C SER A 161 23.06 4.27 9.42
N PRO A 162 22.03 3.58 9.97
CA PRO A 162 20.82 3.22 9.21
C PRO A 162 20.11 4.43 8.60
N ALA A 163 20.13 5.59 9.27
CA ALA A 163 19.52 6.81 8.76
C ALA A 163 20.18 7.27 7.45
N LEU A 164 21.51 7.18 7.34
CA LEU A 164 22.23 7.52 6.10
C LEU A 164 21.95 6.52 4.97
N PHE A 165 21.70 5.25 5.30
CA PHE A 165 21.24 4.26 4.33
C PHE A 165 19.85 4.61 3.79
N TYR A 166 18.89 4.89 4.66
CA TYR A 166 17.51 5.17 4.24
C TYR A 166 17.31 6.55 3.61
N ASN A 167 18.18 7.53 3.88
CA ASN A 167 18.09 8.89 3.31
C ASN A 167 18.30 8.94 1.78
N LYS A 168 18.68 7.83 1.15
CA LYS A 168 18.71 7.69 -0.30
C LYS A 168 17.32 7.56 -0.94
N ALA A 169 16.31 7.15 -0.17
CA ALA A 169 14.96 7.02 -0.67
C ALA A 169 14.35 8.39 -0.98
N ASP A 170 13.43 8.42 -1.95
CA ASP A 170 12.61 9.59 -2.19
C ASP A 170 11.70 9.85 -0.97
N LYS A 171 11.52 11.12 -0.59
CA LYS A 171 10.76 11.47 0.60
C LYS A 171 9.27 11.20 0.45
N ASP A 172 8.75 11.27 -0.77
CA ASP A 172 7.32 11.14 -1.07
C ASP A 172 7.03 9.75 -1.65
N LEU A 173 7.89 9.25 -2.54
CA LEU A 173 7.68 7.97 -3.23
C LEU A 173 8.38 6.78 -2.54
N GLY A 174 9.22 7.02 -1.54
CA GLY A 174 10.03 5.97 -0.90
C GLY A 174 11.15 5.43 -1.81
N ASN A 175 11.48 4.15 -1.66
CA ASN A 175 12.54 3.51 -2.45
C ASN A 175 12.04 3.13 -3.85
N VAL A 176 11.93 4.15 -4.72
CA VAL A 176 11.33 4.03 -6.06
C VAL A 176 12.37 3.83 -7.15
N THR A 177 12.06 3.00 -8.15
CA THR A 177 12.87 2.91 -9.38
C THR A 177 12.47 4.03 -10.34
N LYS A 178 13.36 4.39 -11.28
CA LYS A 178 13.02 5.41 -12.29
C LYS A 178 11.81 5.00 -13.13
N ARG A 179 11.68 3.72 -13.48
CA ARG A 179 10.53 3.21 -14.23
C ARG A 179 9.23 3.38 -13.44
N VAL A 180 9.21 2.96 -12.17
CA VAL A 180 8.01 3.04 -11.33
C VAL A 180 7.60 4.50 -11.13
N ARG A 181 8.56 5.41 -10.91
CA ARG A 181 8.30 6.85 -10.83
C ARG A 181 7.62 7.40 -12.10
N GLU A 182 8.11 7.01 -13.28
CA GLU A 182 7.52 7.41 -14.57
C GLU A 182 6.14 6.77 -14.79
N PHE A 183 5.87 5.59 -14.19
CA PHE A 183 4.67 4.81 -14.43
C PHE A 183 3.50 5.17 -13.50
N ILE A 184 3.75 5.62 -12.27
CA ILE A 184 2.68 6.00 -11.32
C ILE A 184 1.71 7.05 -11.92
N PRO A 185 2.16 8.16 -12.54
CA PRO A 185 1.26 9.11 -13.18
C PRO A 185 0.43 8.48 -14.31
N GLN A 186 1.03 7.59 -15.10
CA GLN A 186 0.35 6.91 -16.21
C GLN A 186 -0.72 5.93 -15.69
N LEU A 187 -0.47 5.25 -14.57
CA LEU A 187 -1.45 4.39 -13.92
C LEU A 187 -2.66 5.21 -13.44
N ASN A 188 -2.40 6.31 -12.73
CA ASN A 188 -3.46 7.20 -12.27
C ASN A 188 -4.28 7.77 -13.44
N GLU A 189 -3.61 8.22 -14.52
CA GLU A 189 -4.26 8.68 -15.75
C GLU A 189 -5.12 7.57 -16.40
N ALA A 190 -4.58 6.35 -16.52
CA ALA A 190 -5.29 5.22 -17.11
C ALA A 190 -6.53 4.80 -16.30
N MET A 191 -6.52 5.03 -14.98
CA MET A 191 -7.68 4.82 -14.10
C MET A 191 -8.68 5.98 -14.14
N GLY A 192 -8.42 7.03 -14.91
CA GLY A 192 -9.28 8.21 -15.00
C GLY A 192 -9.24 9.09 -13.75
N CYS A 193 -8.16 9.01 -12.96
CA CYS A 193 -7.99 9.86 -11.79
C CYS A 193 -7.90 11.33 -12.21
N GLN A 194 -8.63 12.17 -11.49
CA GLN A 194 -8.50 13.63 -11.58
C GLN A 194 -7.36 14.09 -10.65
N LEU A 195 -6.82 15.29 -10.90
CA LEU A 195 -5.81 15.89 -10.02
C LEU A 195 -6.31 15.95 -8.57
N GLY A 196 -5.51 15.42 -7.64
CA GLY A 196 -5.86 15.33 -6.21
C GLY A 196 -6.76 14.13 -5.87
N ARG A 197 -7.01 13.22 -6.82
CA ARG A 197 -7.74 11.95 -6.66
C ARG A 197 -6.95 10.78 -7.23
N GLU A 198 -5.63 10.93 -7.29
CA GLU A 198 -4.71 9.85 -7.56
C GLU A 198 -4.94 8.74 -6.52
N VAL A 199 -4.76 7.49 -6.94
CA VAL A 199 -4.93 6.32 -6.08
C VAL A 199 -3.64 5.52 -5.95
N VAL A 200 -2.57 5.85 -6.68
CA VAL A 200 -1.24 5.28 -6.46
C VAL A 200 -0.31 6.43 -6.10
N HIS A 201 0.25 6.41 -4.89
CA HIS A 201 1.06 7.52 -4.38
C HIS A 201 2.52 7.19 -4.13
N HIS A 202 2.92 5.92 -4.05
CA HIS A 202 4.29 5.55 -3.72
C HIS A 202 4.81 4.34 -4.48
N SER A 203 6.08 3.99 -4.23
CA SER A 203 6.74 2.82 -4.80
C SER A 203 6.03 1.51 -4.42
N MET A 204 6.53 0.42 -4.99
CA MET A 204 6.02 -0.93 -4.75
C MET A 204 6.56 -1.57 -3.47
N ASP A 205 5.77 -2.46 -2.87
CA ASP A 205 6.15 -3.24 -1.69
C ASP A 205 7.40 -4.10 -1.94
N ALA A 206 7.65 -4.51 -3.20
CA ALA A 206 8.89 -5.18 -3.60
C ALA A 206 10.17 -4.41 -3.21
N ASN A 207 10.09 -3.09 -3.05
CA ASN A 207 11.20 -2.22 -2.65
C ASN A 207 11.04 -1.62 -1.24
N ASN A 208 10.02 -2.01 -0.48
CA ASN A 208 9.68 -1.41 0.80
C ASN A 208 10.53 -1.99 1.96
N PRO A 209 11.34 -1.19 2.68
CA PRO A 209 12.18 -1.67 3.77
C PRO A 209 11.40 -2.19 5.00
N VAL A 210 10.12 -1.85 5.11
CA VAL A 210 9.25 -2.24 6.22
C VAL A 210 8.06 -3.09 5.77
N SER A 211 8.20 -3.77 4.62
CA SER A 211 7.21 -4.74 4.10
C SER A 211 6.83 -5.77 5.17
N ASP A 212 5.51 -6.01 5.28
CA ASP A 212 4.90 -7.07 6.07
C ASP A 212 4.16 -8.03 5.12
N PRO A 213 4.69 -9.24 4.87
CA PRO A 213 4.08 -10.18 3.93
C PRO A 213 2.67 -10.61 4.34
N SER A 214 2.35 -10.58 5.63
CA SER A 214 1.03 -10.99 6.13
C SER A 214 -0.10 -10.07 5.69
N THR A 215 0.21 -8.84 5.29
CA THR A 215 -0.76 -7.85 4.80
C THR A 215 -0.90 -7.84 3.28
N ASN A 216 -0.05 -8.58 2.55
CA ASN A 216 -0.04 -8.60 1.09
C ASN A 216 -1.09 -9.53 0.47
N TYR A 217 -1.75 -10.38 1.27
CA TYR A 217 -2.69 -11.36 0.77
C TYR A 217 -4.15 -11.02 1.12
N PRO A 218 -5.09 -11.21 0.18
CA PRO A 218 -4.84 -11.63 -1.20
C PRO A 218 -4.24 -10.49 -2.05
N VAL A 219 -3.35 -10.83 -2.99
CA VAL A 219 -2.83 -9.87 -3.99
C VAL A 219 -3.50 -10.10 -5.35
N THR A 220 -3.89 -8.99 -5.99
CA THR A 220 -4.37 -8.99 -7.38
C THR A 220 -3.23 -8.64 -8.32
N LEU A 221 -3.02 -9.48 -9.34
CA LEU A 221 -1.99 -9.32 -10.36
C LEU A 221 -2.64 -9.11 -11.72
N PHE A 222 -2.14 -8.13 -12.46
CA PHE A 222 -2.56 -7.84 -13.83
C PHE A 222 -1.45 -8.24 -14.79
N LEU A 223 -1.69 -9.30 -15.57
CA LEU A 223 -0.76 -9.85 -16.54
C LEU A 223 -0.96 -9.14 -17.90
N PRO A 224 0.12 -8.86 -18.64
CA PRO A 224 0.02 -8.21 -19.95
C PRO A 224 -0.58 -9.13 -21.03
N ARG A 225 -0.56 -10.44 -20.80
CA ARG A 225 -1.16 -11.50 -21.62
C ARG A 225 -1.38 -12.73 -20.75
N LYS A 226 -2.09 -13.73 -21.27
CA LYS A 226 -2.20 -15.04 -20.62
C LYS A 226 -0.82 -15.71 -20.61
N PHE A 227 -0.48 -16.36 -19.50
CA PHE A 227 0.75 -17.11 -19.31
C PHE A 227 0.41 -18.55 -19.02
N GLY A 228 1.05 -19.50 -19.71
CA GLY A 228 0.80 -20.94 -19.53
C GLY A 228 -0.69 -21.28 -19.39
N ASP A 229 -1.04 -21.96 -18.28
CA ASP A 229 -2.40 -22.40 -17.96
C ASP A 229 -3.27 -21.33 -17.28
N ILE A 230 -2.77 -20.11 -17.08
CA ILE A 230 -3.56 -19.03 -16.49
C ILE A 230 -4.62 -18.57 -17.51
N ALA A 231 -5.89 -18.83 -17.18
CA ALA A 231 -7.02 -18.55 -18.05
C ALA A 231 -7.32 -17.05 -18.24
N GLU A 232 -6.97 -16.21 -17.26
CA GLU A 232 -7.32 -14.77 -17.23
C GLU A 232 -6.09 -13.89 -17.03
N THR A 233 -6.15 -12.64 -17.51
CA THR A 233 -5.08 -11.67 -17.29
C THR A 233 -5.15 -11.03 -15.91
N MET A 234 -6.31 -11.06 -15.24
CA MET A 234 -6.45 -10.65 -13.84
C MET A 234 -6.46 -11.89 -12.96
N VAL A 235 -5.49 -12.01 -12.05
CA VAL A 235 -5.28 -13.20 -11.21
C VAL A 235 -5.22 -12.79 -9.75
N LEU A 236 -5.87 -13.57 -8.89
CA LEU A 236 -5.81 -13.40 -7.44
C LEU A 236 -4.92 -14.48 -6.83
N ALA A 237 -3.87 -14.08 -6.12
CA ALA A 237 -3.10 -14.98 -5.27
C ALA A 237 -3.54 -14.81 -3.82
N ARG A 238 -4.13 -15.85 -3.24
CA ARG A 238 -4.72 -15.81 -1.88
C ARG A 238 -3.72 -16.06 -0.76
N ASN A 239 -2.57 -16.62 -1.11
CA ASN A 239 -1.54 -17.06 -0.18
C ASN A 239 -0.19 -17.11 -0.90
N LYS A 240 0.86 -17.35 -0.12
CA LYS A 240 2.24 -17.43 -0.60
C LYS A 240 2.46 -18.54 -1.62
N GLU A 241 1.78 -19.68 -1.48
CA GLU A 241 1.92 -20.82 -2.41
C GLU A 241 1.36 -20.50 -3.80
N GLU A 242 0.20 -19.82 -3.86
CA GLU A 242 -0.39 -19.33 -5.10
C GLU A 242 0.51 -18.27 -5.74
N LEU A 243 1.00 -17.32 -4.95
CA LEU A 243 1.89 -16.27 -5.43
C LEU A 243 3.20 -16.85 -5.98
N GLN A 244 3.79 -17.83 -5.29
CA GLN A 244 5.01 -18.50 -5.72
C GLN A 244 4.84 -19.14 -7.10
N LYS A 245 3.72 -19.83 -7.33
CA LYS A 245 3.41 -20.44 -8.65
C LYS A 245 3.31 -19.38 -9.73
N ILE A 246 2.59 -18.29 -9.47
CA ILE A 246 2.39 -17.22 -10.45
C ILE A 246 3.72 -16.52 -10.76
N ILE A 247 4.53 -16.17 -9.76
CA ILE A 247 5.85 -15.55 -9.97
C ILE A 247 6.79 -16.48 -10.75
N THR A 248 6.78 -17.77 -10.45
CA THR A 248 7.60 -18.76 -11.17
C THR A 248 7.25 -18.76 -12.66
N LEU A 249 5.95 -18.74 -12.98
CA LEU A 249 5.46 -18.68 -14.35
C LEU A 249 5.83 -17.35 -15.03
N ILE A 250 5.64 -16.21 -14.37
CA ILE A 250 6.01 -14.88 -14.89
C ILE A 250 7.52 -14.85 -15.24
N LYS A 251 8.37 -15.41 -14.38
CA LYS A 251 9.82 -15.52 -14.65
C LYS A 251 10.12 -16.43 -15.83
N ASP A 252 9.36 -17.51 -16.01
CA ASP A 252 9.56 -18.43 -17.14
C ASP A 252 9.20 -17.79 -18.48
N GLU A 253 8.15 -16.97 -18.48
CA GLU A 253 7.64 -16.12 -19.58
C GLU A 253 8.54 -14.92 -19.92
N GLY A 254 9.73 -14.83 -19.32
CA GLY A 254 10.75 -13.87 -19.68
C GLY A 254 10.60 -12.50 -19.03
N PHE A 255 10.02 -12.43 -17.82
CA PHE A 255 9.97 -11.19 -17.04
C PHE A 255 10.97 -11.20 -15.88
N HIS A 256 11.55 -10.03 -15.61
CA HIS A 256 12.23 -9.76 -14.35
C HIS A 256 11.18 -9.39 -13.29
N VAL A 257 11.17 -10.14 -12.19
CA VAL A 257 10.28 -9.89 -11.03
C VAL A 257 11.14 -9.44 -9.86
N PRO A 258 11.01 -8.18 -9.38
CA PRO A 258 11.67 -7.74 -8.15
C PRO A 258 11.04 -8.46 -6.96
N LEU A 259 11.87 -8.96 -6.05
CA LEU A 259 11.43 -9.70 -4.87
C LEU A 259 11.98 -9.01 -3.62
N ASN A 260 11.10 -8.67 -2.68
CA ASN A 260 11.53 -8.08 -1.43
C ASN A 260 12.22 -9.15 -0.56
N PRO A 261 13.42 -8.89 -0.01
CA PRO A 261 14.10 -9.85 0.84
C PRO A 261 13.40 -10.10 2.19
N ARG A 262 12.39 -9.28 2.55
CA ARG A 262 11.54 -9.46 3.73
C ARG A 262 10.31 -10.34 3.47
N TRP A 263 9.99 -10.65 2.21
CA TRP A 263 8.94 -11.63 1.89
C TRP A 263 9.32 -13.03 2.34
N GLU A 264 8.35 -13.93 2.35
CA GLU A 264 8.56 -15.32 2.75
C GLU A 264 9.69 -15.95 1.92
N PRO A 265 10.56 -16.77 2.52
CA PRO A 265 11.66 -17.42 1.80
C PRO A 265 11.22 -18.17 0.52
N GLU A 266 10.04 -18.77 0.54
CA GLU A 266 9.44 -19.48 -0.59
C GLU A 266 9.12 -18.55 -1.77
N VAL A 267 8.89 -17.26 -1.50
CA VAL A 267 8.59 -16.23 -2.50
C VAL A 267 9.85 -15.48 -2.89
N ASN A 268 10.68 -15.06 -1.92
CA ASN A 268 11.82 -14.17 -2.17
C ASN A 268 13.03 -14.85 -2.83
N SER A 269 13.07 -16.19 -2.84
CA SER A 269 14.18 -16.97 -3.39
C SER A 269 13.88 -17.63 -4.73
N ILE A 270 12.72 -17.36 -5.33
CA ILE A 270 12.29 -17.97 -6.59
C ILE A 270 13.29 -17.65 -7.71
N LYS A 271 13.84 -18.71 -8.32
CA LYS A 271 14.67 -18.62 -9.52
C LYS A 271 13.87 -19.04 -10.74
N ARG A 272 14.27 -18.55 -11.92
CA ARG A 272 13.68 -18.99 -13.19
C ARG A 272 13.95 -20.49 -13.38
N PRO A 273 12.96 -21.31 -13.81
CA PRO A 273 13.15 -22.74 -14.01
C PRO A 273 14.31 -23.09 -14.95
N SER A 274 14.45 -22.36 -16.06
CA SER A 274 15.57 -22.56 -17.00
C SER A 274 16.95 -22.30 -16.37
N PHE A 275 17.06 -21.33 -15.45
CA PHE A 275 18.30 -21.08 -14.70
C PHE A 275 18.63 -22.25 -13.77
N VAL A 276 17.64 -22.78 -13.04
CA VAL A 276 17.83 -23.94 -12.16
C VAL A 276 18.26 -25.17 -12.96
N LYS A 277 17.59 -25.43 -14.10
CA LYS A 277 17.94 -26.53 -15.01
C LYS A 277 19.36 -26.39 -15.56
N SER A 278 19.75 -25.19 -15.98
CA SER A 278 21.13 -24.92 -16.42
C SER A 278 22.13 -25.14 -15.30
N GLN A 279 21.86 -24.64 -14.10
CA GLN A 279 22.73 -24.81 -12.94
C GLN A 279 22.96 -26.31 -12.63
N SER A 280 21.92 -27.14 -12.66
CA SER A 280 22.04 -28.59 -12.44
C SER A 280 22.78 -29.37 -13.54
N MET A 281 23.07 -28.74 -14.70
CA MET A 281 23.87 -29.36 -15.75
C MET A 281 25.37 -29.06 -15.59
N PHE A 282 25.74 -28.09 -14.74
CA PHE A 282 27.13 -27.67 -14.52
C PHE A 282 27.66 -28.00 -13.11
N PHE A 283 26.86 -28.63 -12.25
CA PHE A 283 27.21 -29.13 -10.92
C PHE A 283 26.71 -30.57 -10.77
#